data_AF-A0A382ZMB3-F1
#
_entry.id   AF-A0A382ZMB3-F1
#
_cell.length_a   1.000
_cell.length_b   1.000
_cell.length_c   1.000
_cell.angle_alpha   90.00
_cell.angle_beta   90.00
_cell.angle_gamma   90.00
#
_symmetry.space_group_name_H-M   'P 1'
#
loop_
_entity.id
_entity.type
_entity.pdbx_description
1 polymer ?
#
loop_
_entity_poly.entity_id
_entity_poly.type
_entity_poly.pdbx_seq_one_letter_code
_entity_poly.pdbx_strand_id
1 'polypeptide(L)' 'MAIKTIFLDRDGVVNKEVRYLYKLSDFEFIDGIFDACLYFQKLGYEIVIVTNQSGIARGYYNENDY' A
#
# COMPACT_ATOMS: atom_id res chain seq x y z
N MET A 1 -1.74 -27.12 4.82
CA MET A 1 -1.75 -26.15 5.94
C MET A 1 -2.33 -24.83 5.43
N ALA A 2 -3.00 -24.06 6.29
CA ALA A 2 -3.46 -22.72 5.94
C ALA A 2 -2.27 -21.77 5.83
N ILE A 3 -2.28 -20.89 4.82
CA ILE A 3 -1.29 -19.82 4.66
C ILE A 3 -1.77 -18.62 5.50
N LYS A 4 -0.98 -18.21 6.48
CA LYS A 4 -1.25 -17.01 7.26
C LYS A 4 -0.98 -15.82 6.37
N THR A 5 -1.93 -14.90 6.25
CA THR A 5 -1.82 -13.76 5.33
C THR A 5 -2.34 -12.51 6.02
N ILE A 6 -1.64 -11.39 5.87
CA ILE A 6 -2.16 -10.06 6.19
C ILE A 6 -2.45 -9.31 4.90
N PHE A 7 -3.57 -8.60 4.88
CA PHE A 7 -3.96 -7.72 3.79
C PHE A 7 -3.84 -6.29 4.29
N LEU A 8 -3.05 -5.47 3.60
CA LEU A 8 -2.81 -4.08 3.96
C LEU A 8 -3.41 -3.18 2.88
N ASP A 9 -4.06 -2.10 3.30
CA ASP A 9 -4.32 -0.99 2.39
C ASP A 9 -3.00 -0.31 2.02
N ARG A 10 -3.01 0.48 0.94
CA ARG A 10 -1.85 1.24 0.49
C ARG A 10 -1.85 2.65 1.08
N ASP A 11 -2.85 3.45 0.73
CA ASP A 11 -2.93 4.86 1.08
C ASP A 11 -3.45 5.04 2.52
N GLY A 12 -2.68 5.71 3.37
CA GLY A 12 -2.97 5.83 4.81
C GLY A 12 -2.55 4.63 5.67
N VAL A 13 -1.96 3.58 5.08
CA VAL A 13 -1.46 2.39 5.80
C VAL A 13 0.00 2.09 5.45
N VAL A 14 0.34 1.94 4.17
CA VAL A 14 1.73 1.74 3.72
C VAL A 14 2.41 3.08 3.47
N ASN A 15 1.73 4.00 2.77
CA ASN A 15 2.17 5.36 2.54
C ASN A 15 1.21 6.37 3.15
N LYS A 16 1.67 7.61 3.34
CA LYS A 16 0.81 8.71 3.76
C LYS A 16 -0.27 8.99 2.72
N GLU A 17 -1.48 9.28 3.19
CA GLU A 17 -2.63 9.62 2.36
C GLU A 17 -2.50 11.06 1.80
N VAL A 18 -2.54 11.20 0.48
CA VAL A 18 -2.46 12.49 -0.25
C VAL A 18 -3.59 12.66 -1.29
N ARG A 19 -4.71 11.97 -1.09
CA ARG A 19 -5.94 11.85 -1.89
C ARG A 19 -5.83 11.08 -3.19
N TYR A 20 -4.95 11.50 -4.08
CA TYR A 20 -4.75 10.89 -5.39
C TYR A 20 -3.26 10.77 -5.63
N LEU A 21 -2.63 9.80 -4.96
CA LEU A 21 -1.20 9.55 -5.11
C LEU A 21 -0.90 8.86 -6.44
N TYR A 22 -0.32 9.61 -7.37
CA TYR A 22 0.19 9.11 -8.66
C TYR A 22 1.61 9.62 -8.98
N LYS A 23 2.18 10.48 -8.11
CA LYS A 23 3.54 10.97 -8.28
C LYS A 23 4.44 10.33 -7.24
N LEU A 24 5.53 9.74 -7.70
CA LEU A 24 6.55 9.20 -6.81
C LEU A 24 7.16 10.26 -5.88
N SER A 25 7.21 11.53 -6.32
CA SER A 25 7.69 12.65 -5.49
C SER A 25 6.84 12.91 -4.26
N ASP A 26 5.57 12.50 -4.30
CA ASP A 26 4.59 12.73 -3.23
C ASP A 26 4.44 11.47 -2.36
N PHE A 27 5.15 10.38 -2.71
CA PHE A 27 5.14 9.13 -1.97
C PHE A 27 6.02 9.24 -0.72
N GLU A 28 5.42 9.01 0.44
CA GLU A 28 6.14 8.90 1.71
C GLU A 28 5.61 7.70 2.48
N PHE A 29 6.51 6.83 2.96
CA PHE A 29 6.13 5.70 3.80
C PHE A 29 5.56 6.17 5.14
N ILE A 30 4.66 5.38 5.71
CA ILE A 30 4.22 5.56 7.09
C ILE A 30 5.32 5.08 8.04
N ASP A 31 5.60 5.87 9.08
CA ASP A 31 6.56 5.50 10.12
C ASP A 31 6.21 4.15 10.75
N GLY A 32 7.18 3.24 10.78
CA GLY A 32 7.02 1.90 11.36
C GLY A 32 6.40 0.84 10.44
N ILE A 33 6.01 1.16 9.19
CA ILE A 33 5.44 0.16 8.26
C ILE A 33 6.40 -1.01 8.02
N PHE A 34 7.70 -0.73 7.87
CA PHE A 34 8.70 -1.76 7.63
C PHE A 34 8.89 -2.67 8.85
N ASP A 35 8.89 -2.12 10.06
CA ASP A 35 9.01 -2.90 11.29
C ASP A 35 7.80 -3.83 11.46
N ALA A 36 6.59 -3.34 11.15
CA ALA A 36 5.37 -4.15 11.14
C ALA A 36 5.46 -5.29 10.11
N CYS A 37 5.85 -4.98 8.87
CA CYS A 37 6.01 -6.00 7.83
C CYS A 37 7.05 -7.06 8.21
N LEU A 38 8.22 -6.65 8.71
CA LEU A 38 9.26 -7.57 9.18
C LEU A 38 8.79 -8.45 10.35
N TYR A 39 8.00 -7.88 11.26
CA TYR A 39 7.40 -8.64 12.35
C TYR A 39 6.46 -9.74 11.84
N PHE A 40 5.55 -9.41 10.91
CA PHE A 40 4.63 -10.39 10.34
C PHE A 40 5.33 -11.45 9.48
N GLN A 41 6.35 -11.06 8.70
CA GLN A 41 7.19 -12.00 7.96
C GLN A 41 7.89 -12.99 8.90
N LYS A 42 8.45 -12.54 10.02
CA LYS A 42 9.07 -13.42 11.04
C LYS A 42 8.07 -14.41 11.66
N LEU A 43 6.80 -14.03 11.73
CA LEU A 43 5.72 -14.90 12.17
C LEU A 43 5.23 -15.86 11.07
N GLY A 44 5.77 -15.79 9.86
CA GLY A 44 5.38 -16.63 8.72
C GLY A 44 4.04 -16.23 8.10
N TYR A 45 3.76 -14.92 8.05
CA TYR A 45 2.67 -14.37 7.25
C TYR A 45 3.15 -13.96 5.87
N GLU A 46 2.34 -14.23 4.86
CA GLU A 46 2.39 -13.55 3.57
C GLU A 46 1.78 -12.15 3.70
N ILE A 47 2.34 -11.18 2.98
CA ILE A 47 1.86 -9.79 2.98
C ILE A 47 1.31 -9.46 1.61
N VAL A 48 0.05 -9.06 1.55
CA VAL A 48 -0.62 -8.65 0.32
C VAL A 48 -1.09 -7.21 0.47
N ILE A 49 -0.70 -6.34 -0.45
CA ILE A 49 -1.22 -4.98 -0.53
C ILE A 49 -2.46 -4.99 -1.42
N VAL A 50 -3.56 -4.44 -0.93
CA VAL A 50 -4.83 -4.32 -1.65
C VAL A 50 -5.21 -2.85 -1.64
N THR A 51 -5.43 -2.25 -2.82
CA THR A 51 -5.73 -0.81 -2.91
C THR A 51 -6.75 -0.51 -3.98
N ASN A 52 -7.51 0.56 -3.78
CA ASN A 52 -8.47 1.08 -4.74
C ASN A 52 -7.93 2.37 -5.38
N GLN A 53 -7.65 2.33 -6.69
CA GLN A 53 -7.08 3.45 -7.44
C GLN A 53 -8.14 4.19 -8.25
N SER A 54 -9.14 4.69 -7.54
CA SER A 54 -10.30 5.35 -8.13
C SER A 54 -10.00 6.65 -8.89
N GLY A 55 -8.80 7.23 -8.71
CA GLY A 55 -8.35 8.39 -9.48
C GLY A 55 -8.20 8.12 -10.97
N ILE A 56 -7.92 6.87 -11.35
CA ILE A 56 -7.86 6.42 -12.75
C ILE A 56 -9.23 6.55 -13.41
N ALA A 57 -10.26 5.96 -12.81
CA ALA A 57 -11.63 6.01 -13.34
C ALA A 57 -12.23 7.43 -13.33
N ARG A 58 -11.71 8.32 -12.48
CA ARG A 58 -12.12 9.74 -12.41
C ARG A 58 -11.33 10.66 -13.34
N GLY A 59 -10.31 10.14 -14.04
CA GLY A 59 -9.50 10.90 -14.99
C GLY A 59 -8.49 11.86 -14.34
N TYR A 60 -8.10 11.63 -13.08
CA TYR A 60 -7.06 12.45 -12.42
C TYR A 60 -5.64 12.07 -12.87
N TYR A 61 -5.45 10.80 -13.24
CA TYR A 61 -4.23 10.24 -13.80
C TYR A 61 -4.59 8.97 -14.58
N ASN A 62 -3.67 8.45 -15.39
CA ASN A 62 -3.88 7.25 -16.20
C ASN A 62 -3.15 6.02 -15.61
N GLU A 63 -3.44 4.81 -16.10
CA GLU A 63 -2.82 3.57 -15.61
C GLU A 63 -1.28 3.56 -15.75
N ASN A 64 -0.71 4.31 -16.70
CA ASN A 64 0.74 4.42 -16.85
C ASN A 64 1.37 5.48 -15.93
N ASP A 65 0.55 6.33 -15.31
CA ASP A 65 1.00 7.26 -14.26
C ASP A 65 1.04 6.56 -12.90
N TYR A 66 0.48 5.35 -12.79
CA TYR A 66 0.37 4.56 -11.56
C TYR A 66 1.48 3.50 -11.45
#